data_AF-A0A6A3J0W4-F1
#
_entry.id   AF-A0A6A3J0W4-F1
#
_cell.length_a   1.000
_cell.length_b   1.000
_cell.length_c   1.000
_cell.angle_alpha   90.00
_cell.angle_beta   90.00
_cell.angle_gamma   90.00
#
_symmetry.space_group_name_H-M   'P 1'
#
loop_
_entity.id
_entity.type
_entity.pdbx_description
1 polymer ?
#
loop_
_entity_poly.entity_id
_entity_poly.type
_entity_poly.pdbx_seq_one_letter_code
_entity_poly.pdbx_strand_id
1 'polypeptide(L)'
;MPRVTLCSLVPIVVAFAAVYFASHLGVWEQAVQTICSKPAATRPTLLLLGDSLTEQGVDPNKSGWVALLQNRYQRSADVLPRGLSGYNTKWFIEFALPVIKRELSSGGISPSLITLWLGANDAALTDGPSSRQHVHGNTFQWILTPRIWRRLSSHCGRALRTPTCS
;
A
#
# COMPACT_ATOMS: atom_id res chain seq x y z
N MET A 1 5.17 -10.49 67.88
CA MET A 1 5.76 -9.67 66.79
C MET A 1 6.42 -10.63 65.80
N PRO A 2 6.08 -10.64 64.50
CA PRO A 2 6.69 -11.55 63.55
C PRO A 2 8.16 -11.16 63.32
N ARG A 3 9.10 -12.07 63.58
CA ARG A 3 10.52 -11.89 63.28
C ARG A 3 10.72 -12.08 61.78
N VAL A 4 10.93 -10.99 61.05
CA VAL A 4 11.41 -11.04 59.66
C VAL A 4 12.82 -11.61 59.69
N THR A 5 13.03 -12.79 59.11
CA THR A 5 14.35 -13.43 59.04
C THR A 5 15.10 -12.92 57.82
N LEU A 6 16.44 -12.82 57.90
CA LEU A 6 17.29 -12.32 56.81
C LEU A 6 17.03 -13.05 55.48
N CYS A 7 16.74 -14.36 55.52
CA CYS A 7 16.37 -15.16 54.35
C CYS A 7 15.06 -14.70 53.66
N SER A 8 14.12 -14.12 54.41
CA SER A 8 12.87 -13.60 53.84
C SER A 8 13.04 -12.27 53.07
N LEU A 9 14.17 -11.58 53.26
CA LEU A 9 14.51 -10.33 52.57
C LEU A 9 15.33 -10.55 51.30
N VAL A 10 16.02 -11.69 51.16
CA VAL A 10 16.82 -12.04 49.98
C VAL A 10 16.02 -11.92 48.66
N PRO A 11 14.82 -12.51 48.51
CA PRO A 11 14.08 -12.42 47.23
C PRO A 11 13.67 -10.98 46.90
N ILE A 12 13.40 -10.15 47.93
CA ILE A 12 13.03 -8.75 47.78
C ILE A 12 14.23 -7.95 47.25
N VAL A 13 15.40 -8.12 47.85
CA VAL A 13 16.63 -7.44 47.42
C VAL A 13 17.03 -7.86 46.01
N VAL A 14 16.92 -9.15 45.67
CA VAL A 14 17.19 -9.65 44.32
C VAL A 14 16.23 -9.04 43.29
N ALA A 15 14.95 -8.91 43.61
CA ALA A 15 13.97 -8.29 42.73
C ALA A 15 14.28 -6.80 42.49
N PHE A 16 14.59 -6.04 43.53
CA PHE A 16 14.97 -4.63 43.40
C PHE A 16 16.27 -4.45 42.60
N ALA A 17 17.28 -5.28 42.85
CA ALA A 17 18.52 -5.26 42.08
C ALA A 17 18.25 -5.55 40.60
N ALA A 18 17.46 -6.57 40.29
CA ALA A 18 17.11 -6.91 38.91
C ALA A 18 16.40 -5.76 38.18
N VAL A 19 15.44 -5.08 38.84
CA VAL A 19 14.75 -3.92 38.27
C VAL A 19 15.71 -2.74 38.06
N TYR A 20 16.59 -2.47 39.02
CA TYR A 20 17.59 -1.42 38.92
C TYR A 20 18.56 -1.66 37.75
N PHE A 21 19.09 -2.89 37.63
CA PHE A 21 19.97 -3.25 36.52
C PHE A 21 19.25 -3.20 35.17
N ALA A 22 18.01 -3.68 35.07
CA ALA A 22 17.21 -3.57 33.84
C ALA A 22 16.95 -2.10 33.44
N SER A 23 16.80 -1.21 34.42
CA SER A 23 16.66 0.24 34.21
C SER A 23 17.96 0.87 33.73
N HIS A 24 19.09 0.48 34.32
CA HIS A 24 20.39 1.03 33.94
C HIS A 24 20.88 0.51 32.57
N LEU A 25 20.51 -0.72 32.21
CA LEU A 25 20.84 -1.33 30.92
C LEU A 25 19.89 -0.90 29.77
N GLY A 26 18.92 -0.01 30.04
CA GLY A 26 18.00 0.48 29.01
C GLY A 26 17.06 -0.58 28.45
N VAL A 27 16.88 -1.71 29.15
CA VAL A 27 16.03 -2.83 28.72
C VAL A 27 14.57 -2.37 28.59
N TRP A 28 14.15 -1.45 29.47
CA TRP A 28 12.81 -0.86 29.42
C TRP A 28 12.61 0.03 28.19
N GLU A 29 13.60 0.83 27.80
CA GLU A 29 13.52 1.66 26.59
C GLU A 29 13.40 0.79 25.33
N GLN A 30 14.16 -0.31 25.28
CA GLN A 30 14.07 -1.29 24.18
C GLN A 30 12.72 -2.01 24.15
N ALA A 31 12.17 -2.37 25.31
CA ALA A 31 10.86 -3.00 25.42
C ALA A 31 9.73 -2.03 25.04
N VAL A 32 9.78 -0.78 25.50
CA VAL A 32 8.83 0.28 25.16
C VAL A 32 8.92 0.59 23.67
N GLN A 33 10.12 0.73 23.10
CA GLN A 33 10.29 0.86 21.65
C GLN A 33 9.71 -0.34 20.92
N THR A 34 9.95 -1.57 21.36
CA THR A 34 9.42 -2.76 20.68
C THR A 34 7.89 -2.83 20.73
N ILE A 35 7.27 -2.43 21.85
CA ILE A 35 5.82 -2.42 22.03
C ILE A 35 5.19 -1.28 21.23
N CYS A 36 5.76 -0.08 21.27
CA CYS A 36 5.30 1.09 20.50
C CYS A 36 5.57 0.95 18.99
N SER A 37 6.62 0.22 18.60
CA SER A 37 6.97 -0.03 17.19
C SER A 37 6.25 -1.22 16.60
N LYS A 38 5.52 -2.01 17.40
CA LYS A 38 4.68 -3.10 16.89
C LYS A 38 3.55 -2.42 16.12
N PRO A 39 3.53 -2.48 14.77
CA PRO A 39 2.50 -1.78 14.04
C PRO A 39 1.17 -2.40 14.45
N ALA A 40 0.27 -1.58 14.99
CA ALA A 40 -1.11 -1.98 15.16
C ALA A 40 -1.57 -2.58 13.83
N ALA A 41 -2.17 -3.77 13.85
CA ALA A 41 -2.58 -4.45 12.62
C ALA A 41 -3.53 -3.52 11.85
N THR A 42 -3.00 -2.83 10.83
CA THR A 42 -3.76 -1.90 10.02
C THR A 42 -4.66 -2.70 9.11
N ARG A 43 -5.84 -2.15 8.82
CA ARG A 43 -6.74 -2.75 7.85
C ARG A 43 -6.00 -2.84 6.50
N PRO A 44 -6.04 -3.98 5.80
CA PRO A 44 -5.35 -4.12 4.52
C PRO A 44 -5.92 -3.13 3.50
N THR A 45 -5.03 -2.53 2.71
CA THR A 45 -5.41 -1.51 1.72
C THR A 45 -5.25 -2.05 0.30
N LEU A 46 -6.29 -1.92 -0.51
CA LEU A 46 -6.31 -2.24 -1.94
C LEU A 46 -6.22 -0.93 -2.74
N LEU A 47 -5.06 -0.65 -3.33
CA LEU A 47 -4.83 0.53 -4.16
C LEU A 47 -5.12 0.19 -5.63
N LEU A 48 -6.14 0.82 -6.19
CA LEU A 48 -6.62 0.53 -7.54
C LEU A 48 -6.21 1.64 -8.50
N LEU A 49 -5.18 1.42 -9.30
CA LEU A 49 -4.68 2.37 -10.29
C LEU A 49 -5.26 2.05 -11.67
N GLY A 50 -5.66 3.08 -12.43
CA GLY A 50 -6.06 2.88 -13.81
C GLY A 50 -6.58 4.12 -14.52
N ASP A 51 -7.35 3.91 -15.58
CA ASP A 51 -7.93 4.94 -16.42
C ASP A 51 -9.41 5.23 -16.08
N SER A 52 -10.19 5.66 -17.08
CA SER A 52 -11.62 5.95 -16.98
C SER A 52 -12.44 4.78 -16.45
N LEU A 53 -12.04 3.53 -16.72
CA LEU A 53 -12.76 2.35 -16.21
C LEU A 53 -12.63 2.22 -14.69
N THR A 54 -11.49 2.65 -14.13
CA THR A 54 -11.28 2.69 -12.68
C THR A 54 -11.96 3.91 -12.06
N GLU A 55 -11.89 5.06 -12.73
CA GLU A 55 -12.53 6.30 -12.28
C GLU A 55 -14.06 6.13 -12.20
N GLN A 56 -14.68 5.67 -13.29
CA GLN A 56 -16.14 5.48 -13.36
C GLN A 56 -16.60 4.26 -12.55
N GLY A 57 -15.69 3.35 -12.22
CA GLY A 57 -15.97 2.19 -11.37
C GLY A 57 -16.43 2.57 -9.96
N VAL A 58 -16.23 3.81 -9.51
CA VAL A 58 -16.68 4.29 -8.20
C VAL A 58 -18.16 4.73 -8.19
N ASP A 59 -18.80 4.85 -9.35
CA ASP A 59 -20.17 5.35 -9.45
C ASP A 59 -21.19 4.30 -8.98
N PRO A 60 -21.88 4.51 -7.84
CA PRO A 60 -22.87 3.57 -7.34
C PRO A 60 -24.11 3.49 -8.23
N ASN A 61 -24.44 4.56 -8.98
CA ASN A 61 -25.62 4.58 -9.86
C ASN A 61 -25.46 3.64 -11.05
N LYS A 62 -24.22 3.30 -11.40
CA LYS A 62 -23.88 2.37 -12.49
C LYS A 62 -23.53 0.98 -11.99
N SER A 63 -23.72 0.69 -10.70
CA SER A 63 -23.19 -0.52 -10.05
C SER A 63 -21.69 -0.69 -10.34
N GLY A 64 -20.94 0.42 -10.27
CA GLY A 64 -19.53 0.44 -10.59
C GLY A 64 -18.75 -0.59 -9.78
N TRP A 65 -17.82 -1.29 -10.44
CA TRP A 65 -17.12 -2.42 -9.82
C TRP A 65 -16.30 -2.02 -8.58
N VAL A 66 -15.75 -0.80 -8.53
CA VAL A 66 -15.06 -0.28 -7.34
C VAL A 66 -16.05 -0.01 -6.22
N ALA A 67 -17.22 0.58 -6.51
CA ALA A 67 -18.27 0.80 -5.51
C ALA A 67 -18.75 -0.53 -4.92
N LEU A 68 -18.91 -1.56 -5.75
CA LEU A 68 -19.26 -2.91 -5.30
C LEU A 68 -18.15 -3.54 -4.43
N LEU A 69 -16.88 -3.33 -4.78
CA LEU A 69 -15.75 -3.76 -3.95
C LEU A 69 -15.72 -3.03 -2.61
N GLN A 70 -15.89 -1.71 -2.61
CA GLN A 70 -15.95 -0.90 -1.39
C GLN A 70 -17.08 -1.38 -0.48
N ASN A 71 -18.28 -1.60 -1.02
CA ASN A 71 -19.41 -2.13 -0.26
C ASN A 71 -19.14 -3.54 0.29
N ARG A 72 -18.50 -4.42 -0.49
CA ARG A 72 -18.17 -5.79 -0.05
C ARG A 72 -17.11 -5.81 1.05
N TYR A 73 -16.09 -4.96 0.94
CA TYR A 73 -14.91 -4.99 1.82
C TYR A 73 -14.91 -3.91 2.90
N GLN A 74 -15.96 -3.09 3.02
CA GLN A 74 -16.06 -1.95 3.95
C GLN A 74 -15.66 -2.25 5.41
N ARG A 75 -15.80 -3.51 5.89
CA ARG A 75 -15.43 -3.91 7.26
C ARG A 75 -14.07 -4.59 7.35
N SER A 76 -13.44 -4.95 6.25
CA SER A 76 -12.28 -5.85 6.18
C SER A 76 -11.08 -5.28 5.43
N ALA A 77 -11.27 -4.38 4.46
CA ALA A 77 -10.19 -3.77 3.69
C ALA A 77 -10.57 -2.36 3.24
N ASP A 78 -9.58 -1.46 3.17
CA ASP A 78 -9.76 -0.14 2.60
C ASP A 78 -9.51 -0.21 1.09
N VAL A 79 -10.44 0.31 0.29
CA VAL A 79 -10.33 0.28 -1.17
C VAL A 79 -10.14 1.70 -1.68
N LEU A 80 -8.96 1.97 -2.24
CA LEU A 80 -8.51 3.30 -2.66
C LEU A 80 -8.39 3.38 -4.19
N PRO A 81 -9.40 3.88 -4.89
CA PRO A 81 -9.31 4.13 -6.32
C PRO A 81 -8.43 5.35 -6.65
N ARG A 82 -7.65 5.22 -7.72
CA ARG A 82 -6.85 6.24 -8.39
C ARG A 82 -7.00 6.06 -9.90
N GLY A 83 -8.24 6.22 -10.37
CA GLY A 83 -8.57 6.24 -11.79
C GLY A 83 -8.34 7.62 -12.39
N LEU A 84 -7.78 7.68 -13.59
CA LEU A 84 -7.51 8.92 -14.31
C LEU A 84 -8.10 8.82 -15.73
N SER A 85 -9.31 9.36 -15.91
CA SER A 85 -10.01 9.30 -17.19
C SER A 85 -9.18 9.91 -18.32
N GLY A 86 -9.15 9.18 -19.43
CA GLY A 86 -8.43 9.55 -20.63
C GLY A 86 -6.91 9.39 -20.59
N TYR A 87 -6.33 8.92 -19.48
CA TYR A 87 -4.90 8.66 -19.40
C TYR A 87 -4.52 7.40 -20.19
N ASN A 88 -3.57 7.55 -21.10
CA ASN A 88 -2.81 6.42 -21.61
C ASN A 88 -1.61 6.11 -20.68
N THR A 89 -0.90 5.03 -20.96
CA THR A 89 0.19 4.60 -20.09
C THR A 89 1.37 5.58 -20.09
N LYS A 90 1.61 6.31 -21.18
CA LYS A 90 2.64 7.38 -21.24
C LYS A 90 2.35 8.50 -20.24
N TRP A 91 1.16 9.07 -20.29
CA TRP A 91 0.75 10.16 -19.40
C TRP A 91 0.70 9.70 -17.94
N PHE A 92 0.29 8.45 -17.71
CA PHE A 92 0.27 7.89 -16.37
C PHE A 92 1.69 7.83 -15.77
N ILE A 93 2.69 7.39 -16.52
CA ILE A 93 4.08 7.34 -16.04
C ILE A 93 4.62 8.74 -15.78
N GLU A 94 4.35 9.67 -16.68
CA GLU A 94 4.91 11.01 -16.63
C GLU A 94 4.33 11.83 -15.47
N PHE A 95 3.02 11.74 -15.25
CA PHE A 95 2.31 12.63 -14.32
C PHE A 95 1.78 11.94 -13.07
N ALA A 96 1.21 10.74 -13.18
CA ALA A 96 0.55 10.07 -12.06
C ALA A 96 1.54 9.29 -11.17
N LEU A 97 2.45 8.55 -11.80
CA LEU A 97 3.37 7.66 -11.10
C LEU A 97 4.31 8.38 -10.11
N PRO A 98 4.83 9.59 -10.36
CA PRO A 98 5.63 10.32 -9.36
C PRO A 98 4.82 10.66 -8.10
N VAL A 99 3.55 11.03 -8.25
CA VAL A 99 2.66 11.34 -7.12
C VAL A 99 2.38 10.08 -6.31
N ILE A 100 2.02 8.99 -6.98
CA ILE A 100 1.76 7.68 -6.34
C ILE A 100 3.01 7.19 -5.59
N LYS A 101 4.20 7.31 -6.19
CA LYS A 101 5.45 6.95 -5.51
C LYS A 101 5.67 7.76 -4.24
N ARG A 102 5.39 9.06 -4.27
CA ARG A 102 5.50 9.92 -3.08
C ARG A 102 4.51 9.49 -2.00
N GLU A 103 3.27 9.16 -2.35
CA GLU A 103 2.27 8.63 -1.40
C GLU A 103 2.79 7.34 -0.73
N LEU A 104 3.29 6.40 -1.53
CA LEU A 104 3.82 5.11 -1.04
C LEU A 104 5.09 5.27 -0.19
N SER A 105 6.03 6.13 -0.60
CA SER A 105 7.30 6.32 0.11
C SER A 105 7.15 7.18 1.38
N SER A 106 6.14 8.05 1.44
CA SER A 106 5.85 8.86 2.64
C SER A 106 5.27 8.05 3.81
N GLY A 107 4.90 6.79 3.58
CA GLY A 107 4.19 5.98 4.57
C GLY A 107 2.71 6.34 4.73
N GLY A 108 2.19 7.32 3.97
CA GLY A 108 0.78 7.70 4.01
C GLY A 108 -0.16 6.60 3.51
N ILE A 109 0.33 5.69 2.66
CA ILE A 109 -0.41 4.51 2.20
C ILE A 109 0.55 3.31 2.16
N SER A 110 0.18 2.21 2.83
CA SER A 110 0.90 0.93 2.77
C SER A 110 -0.03 -0.15 2.19
N PRO A 111 -0.15 -0.26 0.86
CA PRO A 111 -1.10 -1.15 0.23
C PRO A 111 -0.69 -2.62 0.38
N SER A 112 -1.66 -3.46 0.74
CA SER A 112 -1.51 -4.92 0.69
C SER A 112 -1.63 -5.46 -0.74
N LEU A 113 -2.42 -4.78 -1.57
CA LEU A 113 -2.60 -5.07 -2.99
C LEU A 113 -2.53 -3.78 -3.81
N ILE A 114 -1.78 -3.79 -4.91
CA ILE A 114 -1.86 -2.76 -5.95
C ILE A 114 -2.39 -3.39 -7.24
N THR A 115 -3.41 -2.80 -7.86
CA THR A 115 -3.82 -3.13 -9.23
C THR A 115 -3.43 -2.00 -10.18
N LEU A 116 -3.02 -2.33 -11.40
CA LEU A 116 -2.75 -1.37 -12.46
C LEU A 116 -3.49 -1.77 -13.74
N TRP A 117 -4.55 -1.04 -14.07
CA TRP A 117 -5.38 -1.27 -15.25
C TRP A 117 -5.28 -0.09 -16.21
N LEU A 118 -4.35 -0.21 -17.16
CA LEU A 118 -4.11 0.74 -18.25
C LEU A 118 -3.99 -0.04 -19.57
N GLY A 119 -4.18 0.69 -20.68
CA GLY A 119 -3.99 0.18 -22.03
C GLY A 119 -5.21 0.36 -22.95
N ALA A 120 -6.40 0.63 -22.41
CA ALA A 120 -7.58 0.88 -23.24
C ALA A 120 -7.39 2.13 -24.12
N ASN A 121 -6.87 3.21 -23.53
CA ASN A 121 -6.59 4.46 -24.23
C ASN A 121 -5.38 4.36 -25.18
N ASP A 122 -4.35 3.58 -24.80
CA ASP A 122 -3.18 3.31 -25.63
C ASP A 122 -3.55 2.66 -26.96
N ALA A 123 -4.58 1.81 -26.95
CA ALA A 123 -5.11 1.10 -28.12
C ALA A 123 -6.08 1.94 -28.97
N ALA A 124 -6.25 3.24 -28.69
CA ALA A 124 -7.09 4.11 -29.51
C ALA A 124 -6.65 4.09 -30.99
N LEU A 125 -7.59 4.17 -31.92
CA LEU A 125 -7.27 4.21 -33.36
C LEU A 125 -6.56 5.53 -33.73
N THR A 126 -5.55 5.45 -34.61
CA THR A 126 -4.77 6.63 -35.04
C THR A 126 -5.59 7.65 -35.83
N ASP A 127 -6.67 7.21 -36.47
CA ASP A 127 -7.63 8.01 -37.23
C ASP A 127 -8.96 8.21 -36.48
N GLY A 128 -9.06 7.73 -35.24
CA GLY A 128 -10.28 7.83 -34.43
C GLY A 128 -10.42 9.15 -33.67
N PRO A 129 -11.59 9.38 -33.03
CA PRO A 129 -11.85 10.56 -32.21
C PRO A 129 -10.91 10.66 -30.99
N SER A 130 -10.37 9.53 -30.53
CA SER A 130 -9.43 9.42 -29.42
C SER A 130 -7.97 9.25 -29.88
N SER A 131 -7.64 9.58 -31.12
CA SER A 131 -6.29 9.37 -31.70
C SER A 131 -5.15 9.99 -30.88
N ARG A 132 -5.41 11.07 -30.13
CA ARG A 132 -4.44 11.70 -29.22
C ARG A 132 -3.97 10.79 -28.08
N GLN A 133 -4.75 9.77 -27.74
CA GLN A 133 -4.45 8.81 -26.69
C GLN A 133 -3.63 7.62 -27.20
N HIS A 134 -3.59 7.40 -28.52
CA HIS A 134 -2.89 6.30 -29.13
C HIS A 134 -1.41 6.28 -28.72
N VAL A 135 -0.92 5.09 -28.36
CA VAL A 135 0.49 4.83 -28.12
C VAL A 135 0.95 3.75 -29.09
N HIS A 136 1.96 4.06 -29.90
CA HIS A 136 2.51 3.10 -30.85
C HIS A 136 3.00 1.82 -30.15
N GLY A 137 2.77 0.65 -30.77
CA GLY A 137 2.96 -0.66 -30.13
C GLY A 137 4.36 -0.94 -29.56
N ASN A 138 5.40 -0.44 -30.22
CA ASN A 138 6.79 -0.50 -29.75
C ASN A 138 7.03 0.36 -28.48
N THR A 139 6.24 1.41 -28.27
CA THR A 139 6.27 2.24 -27.05
C THR A 139 5.41 1.61 -25.94
N PHE A 140 4.28 0.99 -26.28
CA PHE A 140 3.38 0.30 -25.34
C PHE A 140 4.09 -0.81 -24.55
N GLN A 141 4.87 -1.65 -25.25
CA GLN A 141 5.57 -2.78 -24.63
C GLN A 141 6.75 -2.34 -23.73
N TRP A 142 7.38 -1.20 -24.03
CA TRP A 142 8.43 -0.62 -23.20
C TRP A 142 7.87 0.04 -21.94
N ILE A 143 6.69 0.62 -22.02
CA ILE A 143 6.03 1.36 -20.94
C ILE A 143 5.45 0.42 -19.86
N LEU A 144 4.99 -0.77 -20.23
CA LEU A 144 4.59 -1.84 -19.28
C LEU A 144 5.78 -2.71 -18.82
N THR A 145 7.01 -2.21 -18.91
CA THR A 145 8.21 -2.98 -18.58
C THR A 145 8.23 -3.45 -17.12
N PRO A 146 8.93 -4.57 -16.84
CA PRO A 146 9.18 -5.06 -15.49
C PRO A 146 9.83 -4.04 -14.54
N ARG A 147 10.36 -2.90 -15.03
CA ARG A 147 11.01 -1.89 -14.19
C ARG A 147 10.02 -1.06 -13.37
N ILE A 148 8.96 -0.53 -13.99
CA ILE A 148 7.92 0.21 -13.28
C ILE A 148 7.18 -0.72 -12.35
N TRP A 149 6.87 -1.92 -12.85
CA TRP A 149 6.21 -2.96 -12.09
C TRP A 149 6.98 -3.36 -10.83
N ARG A 150 8.28 -3.69 -10.97
CA ARG A 150 9.13 -4.05 -9.81
C ARG A 150 9.15 -2.98 -8.72
N ARG A 151 9.05 -1.71 -9.12
CA ARG A 151 9.13 -0.58 -8.18
C ARG A 151 7.80 -0.30 -7.49
N LEU A 152 6.66 -0.61 -8.11
CA LEU A 152 5.36 -0.59 -7.43
C LEU A 152 5.22 -1.82 -6.52
N SER A 153 5.59 -3.00 -7.00
CA SER A 153 5.48 -4.23 -6.23
C SER A 153 6.37 -4.26 -4.99
N SER A 154 7.48 -3.48 -4.96
CA SER A 154 8.32 -3.38 -3.76
C SER A 154 7.64 -2.68 -2.58
N HIS A 155 6.50 -2.02 -2.81
CA HIS A 155 5.74 -1.30 -1.77
C HIS A 155 4.51 -2.08 -1.29
N CYS A 156 4.30 -3.34 -1.73
CA CYS A 156 3.13 -4.14 -1.37
C CYS A 156 3.43 -5.64 -1.29
N GLY A 157 2.60 -6.39 -0.54
CA GLY A 157 2.72 -7.85 -0.46
C GLY A 157 2.30 -8.59 -1.74
N ARG A 158 1.43 -7.99 -2.57
CA ARG A 158 0.98 -8.55 -3.85
C ARG A 158 0.60 -7.44 -4.83
N ALA A 159 0.85 -7.65 -6.11
CA ALA A 159 0.46 -6.69 -7.15
C ALA A 159 -0.13 -7.43 -8.36
N LEU A 160 -1.17 -6.87 -8.99
CA LEU A 160 -1.81 -7.38 -10.22
C LEU A 160 -1.80 -6.31 -11.33
N ARG A 161 -1.65 -6.70 -12.59
CA ARG A 161 -1.66 -5.78 -13.74
C ARG A 161 -2.49 -6.34 -14.90
N THR A 162 -2.91 -5.48 -15.82
CA THR A 162 -3.51 -5.91 -17.09
C THR A 162 -2.57 -6.88 -17.83
N PRO A 163 -3.10 -7.94 -18.47
CA PRO A 163 -2.30 -8.79 -19.34
C PRO A 163 -1.73 -7.94 -20.49
N THR A 164 -0.44 -8.10 -20.78
CA THR A 164 0.13 -7.55 -22.01
C THR A 164 -0.36 -8.40 -23.17
N CYS A 165 -1.05 -7.80 -24.14
CA CYS A 165 -1.29 -8.48 -25.42
C CYS A 165 0.06 -8.76 -26.08
N SER A 166 0.31 -10.04 -26.38
CA SER A 166 1.50 -10.55 -27.07
C SER A 166 1.48 -10.21 -28.55
#